data_AF-A0A6A4I8G1-F1
#
_entry.id   AF-A0A6A4I8G1-F1
#
_cell.length_a   1.000
_cell.length_b   1.000
_cell.length_c   1.000
_cell.angle_alpha   90.00
_cell.angle_beta   90.00
_cell.angle_gamma   90.00
#
_symmetry.space_group_name_H-M   'P 1'
#
loop_
_entity.id
_entity.type
_entity.pdbx_description
1 polymer ?
#
loop_
_entity_poly.entity_id
_entity_poly.type
_entity_poly.pdbx_seq_one_letter_code
_entity_poly.pdbx_strand_id
1 'polypeptide(L)'
;MDRPTKPLPTKSLNPRAQAFTFVTNPNLPNLSNPHLLPATAHVPRGAAANGAGIASSSAPRRLFVVLEQACLEAYRISSTSKSNIKKGKEGEVKYTLLNCDDHQGILAKTGRDIADARPDITHQCLLTLLDSPLNKAGLLQVYIHTAKGVLIEVNPHVRIPRTFKRFSGLMVQLLHKLSIRGVQGSEKLLKVVKNPVVDHFPPDTYKITLSGDAPVKKLSAYLPTLFDPPAAQNLAVFVGAMARGKDDFADAYVDEKIGVSQYALSASVACGKFCCALEDLWEIA
;
A
#
# COMPACT_ATOMS: atom_id res chain seq x y z
N MET A 1 38.04 2.57 23.88
CA MET A 1 38.18 3.53 22.77
C MET A 1 36.90 4.35 22.74
N ASP A 2 36.79 5.31 23.66
CA ASP A 2 35.60 6.17 23.80
C ASP A 2 35.65 7.31 22.80
N ARG A 3 34.56 7.50 22.06
CA ARG A 3 34.41 8.54 21.04
C ARG A 3 33.91 9.83 21.71
N PRO A 4 34.60 10.98 21.58
CA PRO A 4 34.16 12.22 22.21
C PRO A 4 32.94 12.79 21.48
N THR A 5 31.83 12.99 22.20
CA THR A 5 30.65 13.71 21.70
C THR A 5 30.75 15.20 22.04
N LYS A 6 30.71 16.05 21.02
CA LYS A 6 30.63 17.51 21.16
C LYS A 6 29.16 17.93 21.43
N PRO A 7 28.87 18.77 22.44
CA PRO A 7 27.50 19.17 22.73
C PRO A 7 26.94 20.15 21.67
N LEU A 8 25.63 20.06 21.41
CA LEU A 8 24.91 20.97 20.51
C LEU A 8 24.84 22.41 21.08
N PRO A 9 24.92 23.45 20.24
CA PRO A 9 24.77 24.83 20.68
C PRO A 9 23.32 25.14 21.08
N THR A 10 23.15 25.79 22.23
CA THR A 10 21.88 26.28 22.75
C THR A 10 21.43 27.50 21.92
N LYS A 11 20.28 27.40 21.24
CA LYS A 11 19.69 28.52 20.51
C LYS A 11 19.11 29.54 21.49
N SER A 12 19.79 30.67 21.65
CA SER A 12 19.17 31.92 22.15
C SER A 12 18.36 32.54 21.01
N LEU A 13 17.06 32.75 21.22
CA LEU A 13 16.17 33.47 20.30
C LEU A 13 16.50 34.97 20.36
N ASN A 14 16.77 35.57 19.20
CA ASN A 14 17.09 37.00 19.09
C ASN A 14 15.86 37.85 19.48
N PRO A 15 15.91 38.65 20.56
CA PRO A 15 14.75 39.38 21.08
C PRO A 15 14.34 40.63 20.26
N ARG A 16 14.94 40.83 19.07
CA ARG A 16 14.66 41.94 18.15
C ARG A 16 13.93 41.54 16.85
N ALA A 17 13.48 40.30 16.71
CA ALA A 17 12.71 39.90 15.53
C ALA A 17 11.30 40.53 15.56
N GLN A 18 11.02 41.45 14.63
CA GLN A 18 9.69 42.03 14.44
C GLN A 18 8.79 41.05 13.65
N ALA A 19 7.50 40.99 14.01
CA ALA A 19 6.52 40.13 13.35
C ALA A 19 6.25 40.61 11.92
N PHE A 20 6.25 39.67 10.96
CA PHE A 20 5.91 39.96 9.57
C PHE A 20 4.43 40.35 9.46
N THR A 21 4.16 41.61 9.14
CA THR A 21 2.84 42.08 8.68
C THR A 21 2.70 41.86 7.19
N PHE A 22 1.68 41.11 6.78
CA PHE A 22 1.31 40.92 5.38
C PHE A 22 0.61 42.17 4.85
N VAL A 23 1.17 42.80 3.81
CA VAL A 23 0.50 43.82 3.01
C VAL A 23 0.00 43.16 1.73
N THR A 24 -1.31 43.12 1.52
CA THR A 24 -1.92 42.61 0.29
C THR A 24 -1.88 43.68 -0.80
N ASN A 25 -1.16 43.42 -1.88
CA ASN A 25 -1.08 44.31 -3.05
C ASN A 25 -2.25 44.00 -4.01
N PRO A 26 -3.15 44.96 -4.30
CA PRO A 26 -4.40 44.71 -5.04
C PRO A 26 -4.24 44.53 -6.56
N ASN A 27 -3.03 44.63 -7.11
CA ASN A 27 -2.77 44.56 -8.57
C ASN A 27 -2.05 43.27 -9.04
N LEU A 28 -2.05 42.20 -8.24
CA LEU A 28 -1.55 40.89 -8.65
C LEU A 28 -2.72 39.97 -9.03
N PRO A 29 -2.72 39.33 -10.22
CA PRO A 29 -3.75 38.36 -10.57
C PRO A 29 -3.72 37.19 -9.58
N ASN A 30 -4.90 36.85 -9.08
CA ASN A 30 -5.13 35.83 -8.06
C ASN A 30 -4.73 34.44 -8.60
N LEU A 31 -3.48 34.02 -8.36
CA LEU A 31 -3.00 32.66 -8.65
C LEU A 31 -3.49 31.68 -7.57
N SER A 32 -4.81 31.60 -7.39
CA SER A 32 -5.46 30.49 -6.69
C SER A 32 -6.01 29.51 -7.73
N ASN A 33 -5.10 28.79 -8.37
CA ASN A 33 -5.48 27.69 -9.26
C ASN A 33 -4.92 26.37 -8.70
N PRO A 34 -5.70 25.60 -7.91
CA PRO A 34 -5.28 24.28 -7.43
C PRO A 34 -5.42 23.17 -8.49
N HIS A 35 -5.62 23.52 -9.77
CA HIS A 35 -5.97 22.57 -10.81
C HIS A 35 -4.77 22.20 -11.70
N LEU A 36 -3.83 21.45 -11.14
CA LEU A 36 -2.97 20.53 -11.90
C LEU A 36 -3.17 19.12 -11.32
N LEU A 37 -4.41 18.64 -11.37
CA LEU A 37 -4.66 17.21 -11.34
C LEU A 37 -4.39 16.71 -12.77
N PRO A 38 -3.58 15.64 -12.95
CA PRO A 38 -3.49 15.01 -14.25
C PRO A 38 -4.89 14.63 -14.73
N ALA A 39 -5.14 14.80 -16.03
CA ALA A 39 -6.40 14.44 -16.66
C ALA A 39 -6.78 13.01 -16.23
N THR A 40 -8.02 12.84 -15.80
CA THR A 40 -8.54 11.56 -15.29
C THR A 40 -8.40 10.49 -16.37
N ALA A 41 -7.34 9.69 -16.30
CA ALA A 41 -7.26 8.44 -17.03
C ALA A 41 -8.34 7.52 -16.44
N HIS A 42 -9.41 7.30 -17.20
CA HIS A 42 -10.40 6.30 -16.87
C HIS A 42 -9.69 4.94 -16.84
N VAL A 43 -9.69 4.27 -15.68
CA VAL A 43 -9.21 2.89 -15.57
C VAL A 43 -10.11 2.01 -16.46
N PRO A 44 -9.63 1.47 -17.60
CA PRO A 44 -10.42 0.57 -18.40
C PRO A 44 -10.64 -0.69 -17.59
N ARG A 45 -11.90 -1.00 -17.27
CA ARG A 45 -12.24 -2.35 -16.84
C ARG A 45 -12.00 -3.27 -18.03
N GLY A 46 -11.25 -4.35 -17.83
CA GLY A 46 -11.18 -5.43 -18.81
C GLY A 46 -12.59 -5.85 -19.23
N ALA A 47 -12.75 -6.19 -20.51
CA ALA A 47 -14.04 -6.41 -21.16
C ALA A 47 -14.87 -7.50 -20.48
N ALA A 48 -15.77 -7.09 -19.59
CA ALA A 48 -16.87 -7.92 -19.08
C ALA A 48 -18.06 -7.02 -18.66
N ALA A 49 -18.47 -6.11 -19.54
CA ALA A 49 -19.82 -5.53 -19.57
C ALA A 49 -19.92 -4.60 -20.80
N ASN A 50 -20.92 -4.83 -21.64
CA ASN A 50 -21.27 -4.06 -22.84
C ASN A 50 -20.51 -4.51 -24.11
N GLY A 51 -21.12 -5.44 -24.83
CA GLY A 51 -20.66 -5.91 -26.14
C GLY A 51 -20.60 -4.80 -27.18
N ALA A 52 -19.41 -4.22 -27.35
CA ALA A 52 -19.03 -3.44 -28.51
C ALA A 52 -17.72 -4.02 -29.06
N GLY A 53 -17.66 -4.18 -30.39
CA GLY A 53 -16.65 -4.93 -31.12
C GLY A 53 -15.20 -4.52 -30.89
N ILE A 54 -14.32 -5.50 -31.09
CA ILE A 54 -12.88 -5.44 -30.84
C ILE A 54 -12.21 -4.70 -32.00
N ALA A 55 -11.82 -3.45 -31.77
CA ALA A 55 -10.72 -2.82 -32.48
C ALA A 55 -9.45 -3.02 -31.63
N SER A 56 -8.37 -3.45 -32.27
CA SER A 56 -7.06 -3.74 -31.69
C SER A 56 -6.36 -2.48 -31.14
N SER A 57 -6.72 -2.05 -29.93
CA SER A 57 -5.89 -1.16 -29.12
C SER A 57 -5.36 -1.96 -27.92
N SER A 58 -4.11 -2.43 -27.99
CA SER A 58 -3.51 -3.23 -26.91
C SER A 58 -3.59 -2.46 -25.60
N ALA A 59 -4.20 -3.07 -24.57
CA ALA A 59 -4.22 -2.47 -23.24
C ALA A 59 -2.77 -2.17 -22.80
N PRO A 60 -2.52 -1.03 -22.14
CA PRO A 60 -1.18 -0.70 -21.67
C PRO A 60 -0.69 -1.76 -20.68
N ARG A 61 0.59 -2.11 -20.76
CA ARG A 61 1.26 -3.02 -19.81
C ARG A 61 1.03 -2.54 -18.38
N ARG A 62 0.75 -3.45 -17.46
CA ARG A 62 0.48 -3.09 -16.06
C ARG A 62 1.19 -4.02 -15.09
N LEU A 63 1.70 -3.42 -14.01
CA LEU A 63 2.16 -4.14 -12.83
C LEU A 63 0.99 -4.29 -11.86
N PHE A 64 0.74 -5.53 -11.44
CA PHE A 64 -0.14 -5.87 -10.33
C PHE A 64 0.74 -6.27 -9.15
N VAL A 65 0.56 -5.64 -7.99
CA VAL A 65 1.24 -6.06 -6.76
C VAL A 65 0.20 -6.58 -5.79
N VAL A 66 0.38 -7.81 -5.32
CA VAL A 66 -0.45 -8.41 -4.29
C VAL A 66 0.35 -8.51 -3.00
N LEU A 67 -0.09 -7.75 -1.99
CA LEU A 67 0.46 -7.83 -0.64
C LEU A 67 -0.23 -8.98 0.09
N GLU A 68 0.43 -10.13 0.11
CA GLU A 68 -0.07 -11.39 0.65
C GLU A 68 0.18 -11.51 2.17
N GLN A 69 -0.68 -12.27 2.86
CA GLN A 69 -0.59 -12.48 4.31
C GLN A 69 -0.56 -11.17 5.13
N ALA A 70 -1.20 -10.12 4.63
CA ALA A 70 -1.20 -8.82 5.29
C ALA A 70 -1.90 -8.89 6.66
N CYS A 71 -1.22 -8.44 7.72
CA CYS A 71 -1.78 -8.43 9.07
C CYS A 71 -2.69 -7.21 9.29
N LEU A 72 -3.91 -7.25 8.74
CA LEU A 72 -4.93 -6.21 8.92
C LEU A 72 -6.16 -6.79 9.62
N GLU A 73 -6.28 -6.54 10.92
CA GLU A 73 -7.41 -7.01 11.72
C GLU A 73 -7.93 -5.96 12.69
N ALA A 74 -9.23 -5.69 12.60
CA ALA A 74 -9.93 -4.87 13.57
C ALA A 74 -10.28 -5.69 14.82
N TYR A 75 -10.00 -5.14 15.99
CA TYR A 75 -10.37 -5.70 17.28
C TYR A 75 -11.21 -4.70 18.08
N ARG A 76 -12.25 -5.23 18.75
CA ARG A 76 -13.13 -4.45 19.63
C ARG A 76 -12.46 -4.25 20.98
N ILE A 77 -12.11 -3.02 21.31
CA ILE A 77 -11.68 -2.66 22.66
C ILE A 77 -12.94 -2.39 23.49
N SER A 78 -13.31 -3.33 24.37
CA SER A 78 -14.23 -3.01 25.46
C SER A 78 -13.47 -2.23 26.52
N SER A 79 -13.84 -0.98 26.77
CA SER A 79 -13.25 -0.17 27.84
C SER A 79 -13.48 -0.87 29.19
N THR A 80 -12.49 -1.62 29.66
CA THR A 80 -12.45 -2.12 31.03
C THR A 80 -11.71 -1.08 31.88
N SER A 81 -12.11 0.18 31.77
CA SER A 81 -11.56 1.22 32.63
C SER A 81 -12.12 1.01 34.03
N LYS A 82 -11.34 0.35 34.90
CA LYS A 82 -11.48 0.36 36.35
C LYS A 82 -11.13 1.75 36.92
N SER A 83 -11.69 2.82 36.36
CA SER A 83 -11.53 4.18 36.87
C SER A 83 -12.83 4.96 36.64
N ASN A 84 -13.60 5.11 37.71
CA ASN A 84 -14.78 5.96 37.85
C ASN A 84 -15.93 5.74 36.86
N ILE A 85 -16.76 4.73 37.18
CA ILE A 85 -18.10 4.56 36.64
C ILE A 85 -18.95 5.78 37.05
N LYS A 86 -19.07 6.76 36.17
CA LYS A 86 -20.25 7.63 36.10
C LYS A 86 -21.31 6.86 35.30
N LYS A 87 -22.32 6.32 36.00
CA LYS A 87 -23.51 5.69 35.42
C LYS A 87 -24.15 6.63 34.39
N GLY A 88 -24.35 6.17 33.16
CA GLY A 88 -25.31 6.84 32.25
C GLY A 88 -24.99 6.91 30.76
N LYS A 89 -23.86 6.40 30.24
CA LYS A 89 -23.65 6.28 28.79
C LYS A 89 -23.22 4.86 28.44
N GLU A 90 -24.00 4.20 27.59
CA GLU A 90 -23.55 3.02 26.83
C GLU A 90 -22.13 3.29 26.33
N GLY A 91 -21.18 2.49 26.80
CA GLY A 91 -19.76 2.69 26.50
C GLY A 91 -19.55 2.64 25.00
N GLU A 92 -19.03 3.73 24.43
CA GLU A 92 -18.73 3.82 23.00
C GLU A 92 -17.78 2.67 22.62
N VAL A 93 -18.24 1.79 21.73
CA VAL A 93 -17.47 0.65 21.29
C VAL A 93 -16.36 1.13 20.37
N LYS A 94 -15.13 1.14 20.87
CA LYS A 94 -13.96 1.54 20.08
C LYS A 94 -13.34 0.33 19.40
N TYR A 95 -13.09 0.45 18.10
CA TYR A 95 -12.33 -0.52 17.33
C TYR A 95 -10.93 0.00 17.04
N THR A 96 -9.96 -0.91 17.01
CA THR A 96 -8.55 -0.63 16.74
C THR A 96 -8.00 -1.66 15.76
N LEU A 97 -6.97 -1.30 15.00
CA LEU A 97 -6.21 -2.28 14.23
C LEU A 97 -5.18 -2.92 15.15
N LEU A 98 -5.20 -4.25 15.26
CA LEU A 98 -4.23 -4.98 16.08
C LEU A 98 -2.80 -4.75 15.60
N ASN A 99 -1.89 -4.52 16.54
CA ASN A 99 -0.48 -4.33 16.29
C ASN A 99 0.35 -4.77 17.51
N CYS A 100 1.63 -5.09 17.28
CA CYS A 100 2.55 -5.64 18.28
C CYS A 100 2.97 -4.66 19.38
N ASP A 101 2.79 -3.34 19.21
CA ASP A 101 3.25 -2.35 20.17
C ASP A 101 2.15 -1.99 21.17
N ASP A 102 0.96 -1.66 20.67
CA ASP A 102 -0.15 -1.18 21.49
C ASP A 102 -0.99 -2.31 22.11
N HIS A 103 -0.97 -3.51 21.52
CA HIS A 103 -1.97 -4.55 21.80
C HIS A 103 -1.39 -5.89 22.28
N GLN A 104 -0.17 -5.90 22.82
CA GLN A 104 0.52 -7.11 23.31
C GLN A 104 -0.35 -7.95 24.25
N GLY A 105 -0.97 -7.32 25.25
CA GLY A 105 -1.81 -8.02 26.23
C GLY A 105 -3.09 -8.61 25.65
N ILE A 106 -3.63 -8.03 24.56
CA ILE A 106 -4.78 -8.60 23.84
C ILE A 106 -4.32 -9.80 23.02
N LEU A 107 -3.22 -9.65 22.27
CA LEU A 107 -2.65 -10.70 21.43
C LEU A 107 -2.32 -11.96 22.24
N ALA A 108 -1.64 -11.78 23.38
CA ALA A 108 -1.31 -12.86 24.31
C ALA A 108 -2.56 -13.61 24.82
N LYS A 109 -3.65 -12.90 25.14
CA LYS A 109 -4.92 -13.51 25.58
C LYS A 109 -5.62 -14.28 24.46
N THR A 110 -5.47 -13.84 23.21
CA THR A 110 -6.05 -14.51 22.05
C THR A 110 -5.19 -15.68 21.54
N GLY A 111 -4.10 -16.03 22.24
CA GLY A 111 -3.18 -17.09 21.83
C GLY A 111 -2.43 -16.78 20.53
N ARG A 112 -2.30 -15.50 20.17
CA ARG A 112 -1.58 -15.07 18.99
C ARG A 112 -0.17 -14.66 19.32
N ASP A 113 0.74 -14.99 18.42
CA ASP A 113 2.09 -14.48 18.49
C ASP A 113 2.05 -12.95 18.30
N ILE A 114 2.62 -12.25 19.28
CA ILE A 114 2.67 -10.81 19.32
C ILE A 114 3.45 -10.28 18.11
N ALA A 115 4.51 -10.99 17.71
CA ALA A 115 5.40 -10.56 16.65
C ALA A 115 4.77 -10.61 15.25
N ASP A 116 3.67 -11.34 15.09
CA ASP A 116 2.98 -11.48 13.80
C ASP A 116 1.98 -10.33 13.54
N ALA A 117 1.64 -9.55 14.58
CA ALA A 117 0.74 -8.41 14.48
C ALA A 117 1.45 -7.16 13.90
N ARG A 118 1.77 -7.19 12.60
CA ARG A 118 2.60 -6.19 11.91
C ARG A 118 1.90 -5.47 10.75
N PRO A 119 0.78 -4.74 11.00
CA PRO A 119 0.11 -3.92 9.99
C PRO A 119 0.99 -2.80 9.40
N ASP A 120 2.07 -2.41 10.10
CA ASP A 120 3.03 -1.40 9.66
C ASP A 120 3.79 -1.84 8.38
N ILE A 121 3.99 -3.15 8.18
CA ILE A 121 4.63 -3.67 6.96
C ILE A 121 3.77 -3.35 5.73
N THR A 122 2.48 -3.66 5.79
CA THR A 122 1.52 -3.32 4.72
C THR A 122 1.46 -1.80 4.51
N HIS A 123 1.43 -1.04 5.60
CA HIS A 123 1.43 0.43 5.54
C HIS A 123 2.62 0.97 4.75
N GLN A 124 3.84 0.54 5.09
CA GLN A 124 5.07 0.95 4.40
C GLN A 124 5.07 0.55 2.93
N CYS A 125 4.65 -0.67 2.60
CA CYS A 125 4.54 -1.13 1.21
C CYS A 125 3.60 -0.25 0.40
N LEU A 126 2.42 0.08 0.93
CA LEU A 126 1.46 0.95 0.26
C LEU A 126 2.01 2.36 0.05
N LEU A 127 2.78 2.91 1.00
CA LEU A 127 3.43 4.20 0.82
C LEU A 127 4.47 4.15 -0.30
N THR A 128 5.29 3.10 -0.36
CA THR A 128 6.28 2.89 -1.43
C THR A 128 5.61 2.75 -2.79
N LEU A 129 4.62 1.87 -2.89
CA LEU A 129 3.93 1.54 -4.13
C LEU A 129 3.16 2.74 -4.71
N LEU A 130 2.33 3.40 -3.89
CA LEU A 130 1.44 4.45 -4.39
C LEU A 130 2.15 5.78 -4.65
N ASP A 131 3.37 5.96 -4.12
CA ASP A 131 4.21 7.11 -4.43
C ASP A 131 5.08 6.93 -5.66
N SER A 132 5.27 5.70 -6.13
CA SER A 132 6.19 5.44 -7.23
C SER A 132 5.74 6.12 -8.53
N PRO A 133 6.67 6.58 -9.38
CA PRO A 133 6.36 7.06 -10.72
C PRO A 133 5.47 6.10 -11.51
N LEU A 134 5.68 4.79 -11.37
CA LEU A 134 4.84 3.76 -11.98
C LEU A 134 3.34 3.91 -11.64
N ASN A 135 3.02 4.20 -10.39
CA ASN A 135 1.63 4.46 -9.97
C ASN A 135 1.11 5.78 -10.55
N LYS A 136 1.96 6.82 -10.58
CA LYS A 136 1.58 8.13 -11.13
C LYS A 136 1.33 8.07 -12.65
N ALA A 137 2.01 7.18 -13.34
CA ALA A 137 1.79 6.87 -14.76
C ALA A 137 0.53 6.02 -15.01
N GLY A 138 -0.16 5.53 -13.96
CA GLY A 138 -1.38 4.73 -14.08
C GLY A 138 -1.13 3.25 -14.45
N LEU A 139 0.12 2.78 -14.30
CA LEU A 139 0.58 1.44 -14.71
C LEU A 139 0.74 0.48 -13.52
N LEU A 140 0.27 0.88 -12.33
CA LEU A 140 0.24 0.05 -11.13
C LEU A 140 -1.21 -0.24 -10.70
N GLN A 141 -1.46 -1.46 -10.26
CA GLN A 141 -2.64 -1.83 -9.50
C GLN A 141 -2.20 -2.62 -8.26
N VAL A 142 -2.72 -2.25 -7.09
CA VAL A 142 -2.36 -2.91 -5.82
C VAL A 142 -3.57 -3.66 -5.26
N TYR A 143 -3.31 -4.87 -4.78
CA TYR A 143 -4.24 -5.66 -3.97
C TYR A 143 -3.60 -5.98 -2.62
N ILE A 144 -4.43 -6.09 -1.60
CA ILE A 144 -4.01 -6.56 -0.27
C ILE A 144 -4.83 -7.80 0.03
N HIS A 145 -4.17 -8.92 0.26
CA HIS A 145 -4.80 -10.14 0.72
C HIS A 145 -4.39 -10.39 2.16
N THR A 146 -5.35 -10.25 3.07
CA THR A 146 -5.06 -10.36 4.51
C THR A 146 -4.88 -11.80 4.94
N ALA A 147 -4.17 -12.02 6.05
CA ALA A 147 -4.05 -13.35 6.67
C ALA A 147 -5.41 -13.97 7.07
N LYS A 148 -6.48 -13.16 7.11
CA LYS A 148 -7.87 -13.61 7.35
C LYS A 148 -8.68 -13.84 6.07
N GLY A 149 -8.03 -13.86 4.90
CA GLY A 149 -8.66 -14.15 3.62
C GLY A 149 -9.49 -12.99 3.05
N VAL A 150 -9.31 -11.76 3.54
CA VAL A 150 -10.00 -10.58 2.98
C VAL A 150 -9.16 -10.02 1.85
N LEU A 151 -9.72 -9.96 0.65
CA LEU A 151 -9.08 -9.33 -0.50
C LEU A 151 -9.57 -7.89 -0.66
N ILE A 152 -8.63 -6.96 -0.75
CA ILE A 152 -8.88 -5.52 -0.85
C ILE A 152 -8.24 -5.03 -2.14
N GLU A 153 -9.04 -4.40 -2.98
CA GLU A 153 -8.61 -3.62 -4.14
C GLU A 153 -8.29 -2.19 -3.70
N VAL A 154 -7.12 -1.70 -4.12
CA VAL A 154 -6.63 -0.35 -3.80
C VAL A 154 -6.67 0.51 -5.06
N ASN A 155 -7.46 1.58 -5.05
CA ASN A 155 -7.53 2.50 -6.18
C ASN A 155 -6.19 3.28 -6.31
N PRO A 156 -5.59 3.40 -7.50
CA PRO A 156 -4.32 4.12 -7.72
C PRO A 156 -4.30 5.58 -7.20
N HIS A 157 -5.47 6.24 -7.15
CA HIS A 157 -5.61 7.62 -6.72
C HIS A 157 -5.78 7.79 -5.19
N VAL A 158 -5.86 6.69 -4.42
CA VAL A 158 -6.00 6.79 -2.97
C VAL A 158 -4.75 7.41 -2.34
N ARG A 159 -4.98 8.39 -1.46
CA ARG A 159 -3.91 8.96 -0.63
C ARG A 159 -3.84 8.24 0.70
N ILE A 160 -2.93 7.28 0.82
CA ILE A 160 -2.73 6.55 2.08
C ILE A 160 -2.17 7.50 3.16
N PRO A 161 -2.76 7.53 4.38
CA PRO A 161 -2.24 8.36 5.45
C PRO A 161 -0.80 8.00 5.80
N ARG A 162 0.08 9.00 5.88
CA ARG A 162 1.51 8.81 6.20
C ARG A 162 1.78 8.39 7.64
N THR A 163 0.89 8.76 8.56
CA THR A 163 1.03 8.38 9.97
C THR A 163 0.30 7.07 10.23
N PHE A 164 0.97 6.12 10.88
CA PHE A 164 0.42 4.79 11.14
C PHE A 164 -0.93 4.85 11.89
N LYS A 165 -1.07 5.73 12.89
CA LYS A 165 -2.34 5.92 13.63
C LYS A 165 -3.53 6.26 12.72
N ARG A 166 -3.32 7.08 11.68
CA ARG A 166 -4.40 7.43 10.74
C ARG A 166 -4.67 6.30 9.75
N PHE A 167 -3.61 5.61 9.30
CA PHE A 167 -3.74 4.40 8.48
C PHE A 167 -4.55 3.32 9.21
N SER A 168 -4.24 3.07 10.49
CA SER A 168 -4.97 2.14 11.36
C SER A 168 -6.46 2.44 11.41
N GLY A 169 -6.84 3.71 11.67
CA GLY A 169 -8.25 4.12 11.67
C GLY A 169 -8.94 3.93 10.32
N LEU A 170 -8.24 4.22 9.22
CA LEU A 170 -8.74 4.00 7.86
C LEU A 170 -9.00 2.51 7.58
N MET A 171 -8.08 1.62 7.97
CA MET A 171 -8.22 0.18 7.78
C MET A 171 -9.35 -0.40 8.62
N VAL A 172 -9.51 0.03 9.88
CA VAL A 172 -10.65 -0.35 10.72
C VAL A 172 -11.97 0.05 10.04
N GLN A 173 -12.06 1.29 9.54
CA GLN A 173 -13.24 1.75 8.82
C GLN A 173 -13.50 0.91 7.56
N LEU A 174 -12.46 0.58 6.80
CA LEU A 174 -12.56 -0.25 5.60
C LEU A 174 -13.10 -1.64 5.93
N LEU A 175 -12.55 -2.31 6.94
CA LEU A 175 -12.97 -3.65 7.33
C LEU A 175 -14.42 -3.69 7.83
N HIS A 176 -14.91 -2.59 8.42
CA HIS A 176 -16.31 -2.47 8.87
C HIS A 176 -17.29 -2.16 7.73
N LYS A 177 -16.92 -1.23 6.84
CA LYS A 177 -17.81 -0.72 5.79
C LYS A 177 -17.64 -1.42 4.45
N LEU A 178 -16.64 -2.31 4.33
CA LEU A 178 -16.22 -3.03 3.13
C LEU A 178 -15.78 -2.13 1.96
N SER A 179 -15.86 -0.81 2.11
CA SER A 179 -15.34 0.17 1.15
C SER A 179 -15.13 1.54 1.78
N ILE A 180 -14.20 2.31 1.21
CA ILE A 180 -13.97 3.73 1.50
C ILE A 180 -14.19 4.52 0.22
N ARG A 181 -14.90 5.65 0.32
CA ARG A 181 -15.15 6.56 -0.80
C ARG A 181 -14.35 7.84 -0.64
N GLY A 182 -14.08 8.51 -1.77
CA GLY A 182 -13.49 9.85 -1.77
C GLY A 182 -14.41 10.87 -1.10
N VAL A 183 -13.82 11.94 -0.56
CA VAL A 183 -14.58 13.02 0.11
C VAL A 183 -15.45 13.79 -0.88
N GLN A 184 -14.98 13.93 -2.12
CA GLN A 184 -15.60 14.77 -3.16
C GLN A 184 -16.33 13.95 -4.24
N GLY A 185 -16.44 12.63 -4.09
CA GLY A 185 -16.98 11.78 -5.16
C GLY A 185 -17.54 10.45 -4.67
N SER A 186 -18.31 9.81 -5.54
CA SER A 186 -18.87 8.47 -5.30
C SER A 186 -17.85 7.35 -5.53
N GLU A 187 -16.66 7.66 -6.05
CA GLU A 187 -15.61 6.70 -6.34
C GLU A 187 -15.15 5.97 -5.08
N LYS A 188 -15.02 4.65 -5.17
CA LYS A 188 -14.47 3.81 -4.11
C LYS A 188 -12.95 3.79 -4.25
N LEU A 189 -12.27 4.30 -3.22
CA LEU A 189 -10.81 4.36 -3.14
C LEU A 189 -10.20 3.08 -2.57
N LEU A 190 -10.93 2.41 -1.69
CA LEU A 190 -10.58 1.09 -1.16
C LEU A 190 -11.84 0.25 -1.15
N LYS A 191 -11.75 -1.01 -1.53
CA LYS A 191 -12.92 -1.89 -1.60
C LYS A 191 -12.55 -3.33 -1.35
N VAL A 192 -13.30 -4.00 -0.48
CA VAL A 192 -13.24 -5.46 -0.34
C VAL A 192 -13.86 -6.12 -1.58
N VAL A 193 -13.13 -7.02 -2.21
CA VAL A 193 -13.53 -7.76 -3.41
C VAL A 193 -13.52 -9.27 -3.14
N LYS A 194 -14.09 -10.05 -4.06
CA LYS A 194 -14.18 -11.51 -3.90
C LYS A 194 -12.84 -12.17 -4.23
N ASN A 195 -12.48 -13.22 -3.49
CA ASN A 195 -11.43 -14.14 -3.88
C ASN A 195 -11.86 -15.03 -5.07
N PRO A 196 -10.89 -15.62 -5.80
CA PRO A 196 -9.44 -15.42 -5.70
C PRO A 196 -8.96 -14.13 -6.38
N VAL A 197 -7.73 -13.67 -6.06
CA VAL A 197 -7.17 -12.44 -6.64
C VAL A 197 -6.91 -12.54 -8.15
N VAL A 198 -6.63 -13.74 -8.65
CA VAL A 198 -6.33 -13.98 -10.07
C VAL A 198 -7.50 -13.66 -11.00
N ASP A 199 -8.75 -13.73 -10.51
CA ASP A 199 -9.95 -13.39 -11.27
C ASP A 199 -10.03 -11.91 -11.63
N HIS A 200 -9.21 -11.07 -10.98
CA HIS A 200 -9.17 -9.63 -11.21
C HIS A 200 -8.00 -9.19 -12.09
N PHE A 201 -7.21 -10.14 -12.60
CA PHE A 201 -6.15 -9.85 -13.55
C PHE A 201 -6.64 -9.97 -15.00
N PRO A 202 -6.12 -9.14 -15.93
CA PRO A 202 -6.31 -9.38 -17.34
C PRO A 202 -5.76 -10.75 -17.77
N PRO A 203 -6.21 -11.28 -18.92
CA PRO A 203 -5.54 -12.38 -19.60
C PRO A 203 -4.04 -12.08 -19.80
N ASP A 204 -3.24 -13.14 -19.98
CA ASP A 204 -1.80 -13.03 -20.28
C ASP A 204 -0.99 -12.24 -19.23
N THR A 205 -1.44 -12.32 -17.97
CA THR A 205 -0.70 -11.80 -16.81
C THR A 205 0.22 -12.89 -16.27
N TYR A 206 1.54 -12.69 -16.42
CA TYR A 206 2.57 -13.54 -15.82
C TYR A 206 2.66 -13.29 -14.32
N LYS A 207 2.78 -14.34 -13.52
CA LYS A 207 2.62 -14.31 -12.06
C LYS A 207 3.87 -14.82 -11.39
N ILE A 208 4.49 -13.97 -10.57
CA ILE A 208 5.71 -14.28 -9.82
C ILE A 208 5.49 -14.09 -8.34
N THR A 209 5.96 -15.03 -7.54
CA THR A 209 6.11 -14.83 -6.09
C THR A 209 7.54 -14.43 -5.77
N LEU A 210 7.70 -13.43 -4.90
CA LEU A 210 9.01 -13.10 -4.34
C LEU A 210 9.31 -13.99 -3.16
N SER A 211 10.46 -14.65 -3.19
CA SER A 211 10.90 -15.51 -2.09
C SER A 211 12.39 -15.36 -1.82
N GLY A 212 12.74 -15.40 -0.54
CA GLY A 212 14.14 -15.39 -0.09
C GLY A 212 14.89 -16.69 -0.42
N ASP A 213 14.16 -17.80 -0.56
CA ASP A 213 14.73 -19.14 -0.81
C ASP A 213 14.79 -19.49 -2.30
N ALA A 214 14.23 -18.64 -3.17
CA ALA A 214 14.22 -18.86 -4.61
C ALA A 214 15.51 -18.36 -5.29
N PRO A 215 15.88 -18.92 -6.47
CA PRO A 215 17.03 -18.45 -7.22
C PRO A 215 16.99 -16.94 -7.49
N VAL A 216 18.10 -16.26 -7.20
CA VAL A 216 18.18 -14.81 -7.36
C VAL A 216 18.30 -14.45 -8.84
N LYS A 217 17.38 -13.61 -9.32
CA LYS A 217 17.40 -13.03 -10.67
C LYS A 217 17.71 -11.54 -10.61
N LYS A 218 18.61 -11.10 -11.49
CA LYS A 218 18.86 -9.66 -11.70
C LYS A 218 17.71 -9.09 -12.53
N LEU A 219 16.86 -8.27 -11.92
CA LEU A 219 15.64 -7.74 -12.56
C LEU A 219 15.90 -7.08 -13.93
N SER A 220 17.00 -6.33 -14.07
CA SER A 220 17.35 -5.66 -15.34
C SER A 220 17.62 -6.62 -16.51
N ALA A 221 18.04 -7.85 -16.23
CA ALA A 221 18.27 -8.87 -17.25
C ALA A 221 17.05 -9.80 -17.41
N TYR A 222 16.35 -10.06 -16.31
CA TYR A 222 15.23 -10.99 -16.28
C TYR A 222 13.93 -10.39 -16.81
N LEU A 223 13.54 -9.18 -16.38
CA LEU A 223 12.26 -8.59 -16.79
C LEU A 223 12.11 -8.43 -18.31
N PRO A 224 13.14 -8.00 -19.08
CA PRO A 224 13.03 -7.95 -20.55
C PRO A 224 12.62 -9.28 -21.18
N THR A 225 13.10 -10.41 -20.64
CA THR A 225 12.79 -11.75 -21.18
C THR A 225 11.32 -12.15 -21.02
N LEU A 226 10.57 -11.48 -20.14
CA LEU A 226 9.13 -11.71 -19.98
C LEU A 226 8.31 -10.97 -21.04
N PHE A 227 8.87 -9.91 -21.63
CA PHE A 227 8.15 -9.00 -22.52
C PHE A 227 8.64 -9.05 -23.99
N ASP A 228 9.74 -9.75 -24.30
CA ASP A 228 10.31 -9.84 -25.66
C ASP A 228 10.93 -11.22 -26.00
N PRO A 229 10.43 -11.96 -27.03
CA PRO A 229 9.14 -11.72 -27.70
C PRO A 229 8.01 -11.85 -26.65
N PRO A 230 6.86 -11.17 -26.82
CA PRO A 230 5.93 -11.00 -25.71
C PRO A 230 5.29 -12.31 -25.27
N ALA A 231 5.84 -12.90 -24.21
CA ALA A 231 5.24 -14.02 -23.48
C ALA A 231 4.11 -13.54 -22.56
N ALA A 232 4.16 -12.28 -22.11
CA ALA A 232 3.14 -11.67 -21.27
C ALA A 232 2.95 -10.17 -21.56
N GLN A 233 1.72 -9.68 -21.41
CA GLN A 233 1.42 -8.25 -21.48
C GLN A 233 1.42 -7.58 -20.10
N ASN A 234 1.15 -8.37 -19.05
CA ASN A 234 1.01 -7.88 -17.68
C ASN A 234 1.87 -8.72 -16.74
N LEU A 235 2.24 -8.12 -15.61
CA LEU A 235 3.02 -8.79 -14.57
C LEU A 235 2.30 -8.66 -13.23
N ALA A 236 2.08 -9.78 -12.56
CA ALA A 236 1.60 -9.84 -11.18
C ALA A 236 2.72 -10.32 -10.27
N VAL A 237 3.03 -9.54 -9.24
CA VAL A 237 4.06 -9.84 -8.24
C VAL A 237 3.40 -10.01 -6.88
N PHE A 238 3.56 -11.20 -6.30
CA PHE A 238 3.07 -11.53 -4.97
C PHE A 238 4.19 -11.32 -3.95
N VAL A 239 3.93 -10.50 -2.94
CA VAL A 239 4.90 -10.09 -1.92
C VAL A 239 4.33 -10.37 -0.55
N GLY A 240 5.03 -11.13 0.28
CA GLY A 240 4.64 -11.41 1.66
C GLY A 240 4.69 -10.13 2.52
N ALA A 241 3.52 -9.59 2.87
CA ALA A 241 3.36 -8.44 3.75
C ALA A 241 3.19 -8.88 5.23
N MET A 242 4.03 -9.82 5.65
CA MET A 242 4.03 -10.49 6.95
C MET A 242 5.38 -10.32 7.66
N ALA A 243 5.40 -10.53 8.97
CA ALA A 243 6.62 -10.44 9.77
C ALA A 243 7.62 -11.57 9.48
N ARG A 244 7.07 -12.77 9.27
CA ARG A 244 7.74 -14.04 8.99
C ARG A 244 6.72 -15.03 8.46
N GLY A 245 7.19 -16.06 7.78
CA GLY A 245 6.36 -17.11 7.21
C GLY A 245 7.08 -17.77 6.05
N LYS A 246 6.48 -18.81 5.50
CA LYS A 246 6.92 -19.38 4.23
C LYS A 246 6.33 -18.56 3.09
N ASP A 247 7.08 -18.44 2.00
CA ASP A 247 6.61 -17.76 0.79
C ASP A 247 5.76 -18.70 -0.08
N ASP A 248 4.82 -19.45 0.52
CA ASP A 248 3.94 -20.42 -0.14
C ASP A 248 2.51 -19.89 -0.40
N PHE A 249 2.27 -18.63 -0.05
CA PHE A 249 0.95 -17.97 -0.06
C PHE A 249 0.27 -17.90 -1.44
N ALA A 250 1.01 -18.05 -2.54
CA ALA A 250 0.47 -17.95 -3.90
C ALA A 250 0.88 -19.14 -4.81
N ASP A 251 1.35 -20.25 -4.24
CA ASP A 251 1.86 -21.42 -5.00
C ASP A 251 0.81 -22.05 -5.91
N ALA A 252 -0.47 -21.89 -5.58
CA ALA A 252 -1.57 -22.36 -6.39
C ALA A 252 -1.76 -21.58 -7.71
N TYR A 253 -1.13 -20.41 -7.84
CA TYR A 253 -1.44 -19.46 -8.92
C TYR A 253 -0.20 -18.97 -9.68
N VAL A 254 0.99 -18.97 -9.08
CA VAL A 254 2.16 -18.37 -9.71
C VAL A 254 2.82 -19.27 -10.73
N ASP A 255 3.38 -18.65 -11.77
CA ASP A 255 4.15 -19.34 -12.80
C ASP A 255 5.55 -19.68 -12.28
N GLU A 256 6.12 -18.84 -11.41
CA GLU A 256 7.39 -19.11 -10.76
C GLU A 256 7.64 -18.33 -9.45
N LYS A 257 8.69 -18.73 -8.72
CA LYS A 257 9.25 -18.01 -7.57
C LYS A 257 10.64 -17.49 -7.90
N ILE A 258 10.91 -16.24 -7.52
CA ILE A 258 12.23 -15.64 -7.73
C ILE A 258 12.72 -14.88 -6.49
N GLY A 259 14.04 -14.92 -6.29
CA GLY A 259 14.73 -13.98 -5.41
C GLY A 259 15.17 -12.74 -6.19
N VAL A 260 15.23 -11.57 -5.55
CA VAL A 260 15.72 -10.32 -6.18
C VAL A 260 16.95 -9.72 -5.50
N SER A 261 17.49 -10.46 -4.53
CA SER A 261 18.64 -10.08 -3.73
C SER A 261 19.19 -11.34 -3.05
N GLN A 262 20.51 -11.40 -2.88
CA GLN A 262 21.17 -12.42 -2.05
C GLN A 262 20.97 -12.17 -0.54
N TYR A 263 20.49 -10.98 -0.19
CA TYR A 263 20.15 -10.59 1.17
C TYR A 263 18.64 -10.59 1.36
N ALA A 264 18.18 -10.96 2.55
CA ALA A 264 16.78 -10.80 2.97
C ALA A 264 16.37 -9.32 2.86
N LEU A 265 15.20 -9.07 2.27
CA LEU A 265 14.66 -7.74 2.07
C LEU A 265 13.37 -7.58 2.87
N SER A 266 13.08 -6.34 3.29
CA SER A 266 11.72 -6.01 3.70
C SER A 266 10.78 -6.02 2.49
N ALA A 267 9.49 -6.30 2.73
CA ALA A 267 8.47 -6.27 1.68
C ALA A 267 8.43 -4.93 0.92
N SER A 268 8.60 -3.81 1.63
CA SER A 268 8.62 -2.47 1.02
C SER A 268 9.82 -2.27 0.09
N VAL A 269 11.02 -2.74 0.47
CA VAL A 269 12.20 -2.67 -0.41
C VAL A 269 12.04 -3.57 -1.64
N ALA A 270 11.46 -4.76 -1.46
CA ALA A 270 11.15 -5.65 -2.58
C ALA A 270 10.16 -5.01 -3.56
N CYS A 271 9.10 -4.37 -3.05
CA CYS A 271 8.16 -3.57 -3.87
C CYS A 271 8.87 -2.47 -4.64
N GLY A 272 9.70 -1.66 -3.95
CA GLY A 272 10.43 -0.56 -4.57
C GLY A 272 11.38 -1.01 -5.67
N LYS A 273 12.09 -2.13 -5.47
CA LYS A 273 12.98 -2.72 -6.50
C LYS A 273 12.23 -3.07 -7.79
N PHE A 274 11.01 -3.61 -7.69
CA PHE A 274 10.19 -3.91 -8.86
C PHE A 274 9.67 -2.65 -9.54
N CYS A 275 9.18 -1.67 -8.75
CA CYS A 275 8.76 -0.40 -9.31
C CYS A 275 9.89 0.25 -10.11
N CYS A 276 11.07 0.44 -9.52
CA CYS A 276 12.19 1.09 -10.20
C CYS A 276 12.67 0.30 -11.43
N ALA A 277 12.77 -1.02 -11.35
CA ALA A 277 13.20 -1.82 -12.50
C ALA A 277 12.21 -1.77 -13.68
N LEU A 278 10.91 -1.66 -13.40
CA LEU A 278 9.88 -1.50 -14.42
C LEU A 278 9.74 -0.06 -14.90
N GLU A 279 10.01 0.92 -14.04
CA GLU A 279 10.13 2.33 -14.43
C GLU A 279 11.25 2.50 -15.47
N ASP A 280 12.42 1.90 -15.23
CA ASP A 280 13.52 1.88 -16.19
C ASP A 280 13.14 1.14 -17.49
N LEU A 281 12.52 -0.05 -17.38
CA LEU A 281 12.17 -0.87 -18.55
C LEU A 281 11.06 -0.28 -19.40
N TRP A 282 10.12 0.45 -18.79
CA TRP A 282 8.98 1.07 -19.47
C TRP A 282 9.18 2.57 -19.74
N GLU A 283 10.41 3.06 -19.53
CA GLU A 283 10.84 4.44 -19.82
C GLU A 283 9.97 5.50 -19.11
N ILE A 284 9.71 5.28 -17.81
CA ILE A 284 8.92 6.18 -16.96
C ILE A 284 9.86 7.05 -16.14
N ALA A 285 9.79 8.37 -16.36
CA ALA A 285 10.61 9.39 -15.70
C ALA A 285 9.89 10.11 -14.56
#